data_AF-A0A3C0V436-F1
#
_entry.id   AF-A0A3C0V436-F1
#
_cell.length_a   1.000
_cell.length_b   1.000
_cell.length_c   1.000
_cell.angle_alpha   90.00
_cell.angle_beta   90.00
_cell.angle_gamma   90.00
#
_symmetry.space_group_name_H-M   'P 1'
#
loop_
_entity.id
_entity.type
_entity.pdbx_description
1 polymer ?
#
loop_
_entity_poly.entity_id
_entity_poly.type
_entity_poly.pdbx_seq_one_letter_code
_entity_poly.pdbx_strand_id
1 'polypeptide(L)'
;MNYFSYKALDADGVIVRGLAEGEDIGSVYGDLASRGFYILNLKKASSAAAYLRGVLLSRKLQRKDVIEFANNLSIMLRAGVPLLSALGDIIATTENKKLNGIITDIKKRTEMGLRFSDAVDAHKNVFPDVFVRLVKIGEETGRLERSLLDIADHLQKMEDLASAIKRALIYPAFALVTTMGALIFWLAYVLPKIMKTLMEMGVKLPLITRILLHVSNFTQAYWYLIPLMPVAIFALFQILKQKERTRYYVDRLKLAFPIVKLVVYNKLLALFSEQLRILIVAGLTINRSFDIIADVIGNEVFKRAILKSNDTIAAGSRISDAMREHPVFPPLVIRMVDIGETSGNLDEQFAFLSKLYIKKLDDISDKMGKMIEPIVIAVVGGLFAVIIIGLMLPLYDLISTFGKGR
;
A
#
# COMPACT_ATOMS: atom_id res chain seq x y z
N MET A 1 -33.79 -1.23 -14.72
CA MET A 1 -33.37 -2.52 -14.15
C MET A 1 -33.81 -2.60 -12.70
N ASN A 2 -34.59 -3.63 -12.34
CA ASN A 2 -35.07 -3.85 -10.98
C ASN A 2 -34.19 -4.92 -10.31
N TYR A 3 -33.86 -4.72 -9.03
CA TYR A 3 -33.17 -5.72 -8.23
C TYR A 3 -34.15 -6.38 -7.27
N PHE A 4 -34.02 -7.69 -7.11
CA PHE A 4 -34.85 -8.50 -6.23
C PHE A 4 -33.95 -9.20 -5.21
N SER A 5 -34.25 -9.04 -3.93
CA SER A 5 -33.60 -9.82 -2.89
C SER A 5 -34.28 -11.17 -2.78
N TYR A 6 -33.50 -12.25 -2.82
CA TYR A 6 -34.01 -13.60 -2.70
C TYR A 6 -33.37 -14.34 -1.52
N LYS A 7 -34.14 -15.25 -0.94
CA LYS A 7 -33.69 -16.29 -0.01
C LYS A 7 -34.11 -17.61 -0.65
N ALA A 8 -33.15 -18.46 -0.97
CA ALA A 8 -33.40 -19.75 -1.60
C ALA A 8 -32.60 -20.86 -0.92
N LEU A 9 -32.99 -22.11 -1.17
CA LEU A 9 -32.24 -23.30 -0.82
C LEU A 9 -31.40 -23.72 -2.03
N ASP A 10 -30.13 -24.00 -1.83
CA ASP A 10 -29.30 -24.71 -2.82
C ASP A 10 -29.64 -26.21 -2.84
N ALA A 11 -29.14 -26.95 -3.84
CA ALA A 11 -29.31 -28.40 -3.97
C ALA A 11 -28.85 -29.18 -2.72
N ASP A 12 -27.86 -28.65 -2.00
CA ASP A 12 -27.32 -29.23 -0.76
C ASP A 12 -28.11 -28.86 0.50
N GLY A 13 -29.27 -28.19 0.36
CA GLY A 13 -30.11 -27.80 1.49
C GLY A 13 -29.68 -26.54 2.24
N VAL A 14 -28.63 -25.85 1.74
CA VAL A 14 -28.09 -24.64 2.36
C VAL A 14 -28.91 -23.41 1.97
N ILE A 15 -29.25 -22.58 2.95
CA ILE A 15 -29.96 -21.32 2.71
C ILE A 15 -28.98 -20.29 2.11
N VAL A 16 -29.20 -19.93 0.85
CA VAL A 16 -28.48 -18.90 0.13
C VAL A 16 -29.31 -17.61 0.07
N ARG A 17 -28.67 -16.47 0.35
CA ARG A 17 -29.29 -15.14 0.26
C ARG A 17 -28.54 -14.32 -0.77
N GLY A 18 -29.28 -13.69 -1.68
CA GLY A 18 -28.66 -12.95 -2.77
C GLY A 18 -29.52 -11.81 -3.30
N LEU A 19 -28.94 -11.08 -4.25
CA LEU A 19 -29.63 -10.11 -5.08
C LEU A 19 -29.60 -10.66 -6.51
N ALA A 20 -30.76 -10.74 -7.13
CA ALA A 20 -30.93 -11.12 -8.52
C ALA A 20 -31.51 -9.95 -9.30
N GLU A 21 -31.08 -9.82 -10.56
CA GLU A 21 -31.52 -8.76 -11.46
C GLU A 21 -32.56 -9.31 -12.42
N GLY A 22 -33.63 -8.55 -12.66
CA GLY A 22 -34.63 -8.91 -13.65
C GLY A 22 -35.65 -7.81 -13.88
N GLU A 23 -36.50 -8.01 -14.88
CA GLU A 23 -37.55 -7.04 -15.22
C GLU A 23 -38.73 -7.16 -14.27
N ASP A 24 -39.14 -8.39 -13.98
CA ASP A 24 -40.25 -8.75 -13.09
C ASP A 24 -39.89 -9.93 -12.16
N ILE A 25 -40.78 -10.23 -11.21
CA ILE A 25 -40.61 -11.32 -10.24
C ILE A 25 -40.56 -12.68 -10.97
N GLY A 26 -41.33 -12.84 -12.04
CA GLY A 26 -41.41 -14.08 -12.83
C GLY A 26 -40.09 -14.42 -13.54
N SER A 27 -39.47 -13.43 -14.18
CA SER A 27 -38.16 -13.56 -14.84
C SER A 27 -37.07 -13.97 -13.85
N VAL A 28 -37.02 -13.32 -12.68
CA VAL A 28 -36.03 -13.66 -11.64
C VAL A 28 -36.31 -15.04 -11.03
N TYR A 29 -37.58 -15.41 -10.86
CA TYR A 29 -37.94 -16.74 -10.39
C TYR A 29 -37.47 -17.82 -11.38
N GLY A 30 -37.70 -17.61 -12.68
CA GLY A 30 -37.26 -18.53 -13.73
C GLY A 30 -35.74 -18.68 -13.80
N ASP A 31 -34.99 -17.58 -13.70
CA ASP A 31 -33.51 -17.60 -13.71
C ASP A 31 -32.92 -18.25 -12.46
N LEU A 32 -33.52 -18.07 -11.28
CA LEU A 32 -33.06 -18.72 -10.06
C LEU A 32 -33.43 -20.21 -10.03
N ALA A 33 -34.63 -20.57 -10.50
CA ALA A 33 -35.06 -21.96 -10.58
C ALA A 33 -34.24 -22.76 -11.62
N SER A 34 -33.87 -22.16 -12.76
CA SER A 34 -33.01 -22.81 -13.77
C SER A 34 -31.59 -23.07 -13.26
N ARG A 35 -31.14 -22.31 -12.25
CA ARG A 35 -29.86 -22.51 -11.55
C ARG A 35 -29.95 -23.51 -10.38
N GLY A 36 -31.10 -24.18 -10.20
CA GLY A 36 -31.29 -25.20 -9.16
C GLY A 36 -31.65 -24.65 -7.78
N PHE A 37 -31.98 -23.36 -7.65
CA PHE A 37 -32.35 -22.78 -6.36
C PHE A 37 -33.85 -22.93 -6.06
N TYR A 38 -34.18 -23.45 -4.87
CA TYR A 38 -35.55 -23.48 -4.35
C TYR A 38 -35.89 -22.19 -3.59
N ILE A 39 -36.67 -21.31 -4.21
CA ILE A 39 -36.91 -19.96 -3.71
C ILE A 39 -37.88 -19.96 -2.53
N LEU A 40 -37.41 -19.55 -1.35
CA LEU A 40 -38.20 -19.43 -0.12
C LEU A 40 -38.84 -18.05 0.04
N ASN A 41 -38.20 -17.00 -0.48
CA ASN A 41 -38.70 -15.63 -0.40
C ASN A 41 -38.08 -14.79 -1.51
N LEU A 42 -38.89 -14.03 -2.24
CA LEU A 42 -38.45 -13.14 -3.31
C LEU A 42 -39.16 -11.79 -3.14
N LYS A 43 -38.38 -10.72 -2.91
CA LYS A 43 -38.91 -9.36 -2.70
C LYS A 43 -38.21 -8.37 -3.59
N LYS A 44 -38.96 -7.42 -4.16
CA LYS A 44 -38.40 -6.29 -4.89
C LYS A 44 -37.57 -5.43 -3.93
N ALA A 45 -36.27 -5.36 -4.15
CA ALA A 45 -35.39 -4.51 -3.36
C ALA A 45 -35.51 -3.07 -3.89
N SER A 46 -35.49 -2.08 -2.99
CA SER A 46 -35.40 -0.68 -3.43
C SER A 46 -34.10 -0.52 -4.21
N SER A 47 -34.18 0.06 -5.41
CA SER A 47 -33.06 0.19 -6.35
C SER A 47 -31.82 0.84 -5.69
N ALA A 48 -32.04 1.79 -4.79
CA ALA A 48 -30.99 2.44 -4.00
C ALA A 48 -30.30 1.51 -2.98
N ALA A 49 -31.05 0.66 -2.26
CA ALA A 49 -30.46 -0.24 -1.25
C ALA A 49 -29.73 -1.44 -1.88
N ALA A 50 -30.22 -1.93 -3.04
CA ALA A 50 -29.53 -2.96 -3.81
C ALA A 50 -28.24 -2.45 -4.44
N TYR A 51 -28.24 -1.22 -4.98
CA TYR A 51 -27.04 -0.55 -5.48
C TYR A 51 -26.02 -0.32 -4.36
N LEU A 52 -26.44 0.22 -3.21
CA LEU A 52 -25.56 0.45 -2.06
C LEU A 52 -25.00 -0.85 -1.48
N ARG A 53 -25.79 -1.93 -1.37
CA ARG A 53 -25.28 -3.25 -0.95
C ARG A 53 -24.35 -3.86 -1.97
N GLY A 54 -24.62 -3.72 -3.28
CA GLY A 54 -23.71 -4.17 -4.35
C GLY A 54 -22.36 -3.47 -4.30
N VAL A 55 -22.34 -2.16 -4.02
CA VAL A 55 -21.11 -1.38 -3.82
C VAL A 55 -20.39 -1.80 -2.53
N LEU A 56 -21.11 -2.01 -1.42
CA LEU A 56 -20.55 -2.44 -0.13
C LEU A 56 -20.03 -3.89 -0.13
N LEU A 57 -20.63 -4.79 -0.91
CA LEU A 57 -20.22 -6.19 -1.07
C LEU A 57 -19.22 -6.40 -2.22
N SER A 58 -18.96 -5.39 -3.04
CA SER A 58 -17.96 -5.49 -4.10
C SER A 58 -16.55 -5.48 -3.49
N ARG A 59 -15.81 -6.58 -3.66
CA ARG A 59 -14.38 -6.64 -3.31
C ARG A 59 -13.68 -5.50 -4.04
N LYS A 60 -13.03 -4.61 -3.29
CA LYS A 60 -12.23 -3.51 -3.86
C LYS A 60 -11.23 -4.10 -4.85
N LEU A 61 -11.26 -3.64 -6.09
CA LEU A 61 -10.35 -4.09 -7.14
C LEU A 61 -8.89 -3.88 -6.69
N GLN A 62 -8.12 -4.95 -6.72
CA GLN A 62 -6.71 -4.94 -6.34
C GLN A 62 -5.82 -5.07 -7.56
N ARG A 63 -4.57 -4.62 -7.44
CA ARG A 63 -3.57 -4.76 -8.50
C ARG A 63 -3.32 -6.23 -8.86
N LYS A 64 -3.43 -7.13 -7.87
CA LYS A 64 -3.38 -8.60 -8.06
C LYS A 64 -4.41 -9.10 -9.06
N ASP A 65 -5.63 -8.58 -9.01
CA ASP A 65 -6.70 -9.00 -9.93
C ASP A 65 -6.33 -8.63 -11.39
N VAL A 66 -5.67 -7.48 -11.60
CA VAL A 66 -5.19 -7.04 -12.94
C VAL A 66 -3.97 -7.84 -13.41
N ILE A 67 -3.06 -8.20 -12.49
CA ILE A 67 -1.91 -9.08 -12.78
C ILE A 67 -2.41 -10.43 -13.26
N GLU A 68 -3.35 -11.03 -12.53
CA GLU A 68 -3.93 -12.33 -12.84
C GLU A 68 -4.67 -12.30 -14.19
N PHE A 69 -5.46 -11.24 -14.46
CA PHE A 69 -6.06 -11.02 -15.77
C PHE A 69 -5.04 -11.03 -16.91
N ALA A 70 -3.97 -10.24 -16.80
CA ALA A 70 -2.94 -10.15 -17.84
C ALA A 70 -2.21 -11.49 -18.04
N ASN A 71 -1.89 -12.18 -16.94
CA ASN A 71 -1.18 -13.47 -16.99
C ASN A 71 -2.06 -14.57 -17.60
N ASN A 72 -3.31 -14.70 -17.15
CA ASN A 72 -4.24 -15.71 -17.67
C ASN A 72 -4.53 -15.47 -19.16
N LEU A 73 -4.71 -14.21 -19.55
CA LEU A 73 -4.90 -13.87 -20.96
C LEU A 73 -3.66 -14.19 -21.79
N SER A 74 -2.46 -13.85 -21.30
CA SER A 74 -1.19 -14.23 -21.94
C SER A 74 -1.08 -15.73 -22.14
N ILE A 75 -1.41 -16.55 -21.12
CA ILE A 75 -1.33 -18.01 -21.19
C ILE A 75 -2.28 -18.57 -22.25
N MET A 76 -3.53 -18.10 -22.27
CA MET A 76 -4.53 -18.53 -23.26
C MET A 76 -4.13 -18.16 -24.69
N LEU A 77 -3.69 -16.92 -24.91
CA LEU A 77 -3.23 -16.47 -26.24
C LEU A 77 -2.00 -17.24 -26.70
N ARG A 78 -1.05 -17.51 -25.80
CA ARG A 78 0.13 -18.35 -26.08
C ARG A 78 -0.25 -19.79 -26.44
N ALA A 79 -1.33 -20.32 -25.88
CA ALA A 79 -1.90 -21.62 -26.22
C ALA A 79 -2.68 -21.62 -27.55
N GLY A 80 -2.78 -20.48 -28.23
CA GLY A 80 -3.49 -20.34 -29.51
C GLY A 80 -4.99 -20.10 -29.38
N VAL A 81 -5.49 -19.83 -28.16
CA VAL A 81 -6.91 -19.50 -27.95
C VAL A 81 -7.20 -18.10 -28.53
N PRO A 82 -8.23 -17.92 -29.37
CA PRO A 82 -8.60 -16.61 -29.88
C PRO A 82 -8.95 -15.63 -28.74
N LEU A 83 -8.60 -14.36 -28.90
CA LEU A 83 -8.77 -13.30 -27.88
C LEU A 83 -10.19 -13.25 -27.30
N LEU A 84 -11.23 -13.28 -28.15
CA LEU A 84 -12.61 -13.21 -27.70
C LEU A 84 -13.04 -14.42 -26.86
N SER A 85 -12.55 -15.61 -27.21
CA SER A 85 -12.80 -16.84 -26.44
C SER A 85 -12.07 -16.78 -25.10
N ALA A 86 -10.79 -16.39 -25.10
CA ALA A 86 -10.00 -16.24 -23.88
C ALA A 86 -10.62 -15.21 -22.91
N LEU A 87 -11.13 -14.09 -23.42
CA LEU A 87 -11.88 -13.11 -22.61
C LEU A 87 -13.15 -13.73 -22.01
N GLY A 88 -13.88 -14.57 -22.77
CA GLY A 88 -15.04 -15.30 -22.27
C GLY A 88 -14.72 -16.24 -21.11
N ASP A 89 -13.64 -17.04 -21.25
CA ASP A 89 -13.20 -17.98 -20.23
C ASP A 89 -12.74 -17.26 -18.95
N ILE A 90 -12.05 -16.12 -19.10
CA ILE A 90 -11.63 -15.30 -17.95
C ILE A 90 -12.85 -14.66 -17.26
N ILE A 91 -13.87 -14.22 -18.00
CA ILE A 91 -15.11 -13.73 -17.40
C ILE A 91 -15.76 -14.83 -16.54
N ALA A 92 -15.81 -16.07 -17.03
CA ALA A 92 -16.41 -17.18 -16.29
C ALA A 92 -15.67 -17.52 -14.98
N THR A 93 -14.37 -17.27 -14.91
CA THR A 93 -13.51 -17.59 -13.75
C THR A 93 -13.21 -16.39 -12.84
N THR A 94 -13.51 -15.16 -13.25
CA THR A 94 -13.22 -13.96 -12.46
C THR A 94 -14.19 -13.80 -11.28
N GLU A 95 -13.69 -13.98 -10.05
CA GLU A 95 -14.46 -13.78 -8.81
C GLU A 95 -14.84 -12.32 -8.54
N ASN A 96 -13.95 -11.37 -8.89
CA ASN A 96 -14.18 -9.96 -8.62
C ASN A 96 -15.22 -9.40 -9.60
N LYS A 97 -16.46 -9.22 -9.13
CA LYS A 97 -17.58 -8.68 -9.92
C LYS A 97 -17.26 -7.37 -10.65
N LYS A 98 -16.44 -6.50 -10.06
CA LYS A 98 -16.06 -5.23 -10.70
C LYS A 98 -15.13 -5.47 -11.89
N LEU A 99 -14.14 -6.35 -11.73
CA LEU A 99 -13.25 -6.72 -12.83
C LEU A 99 -14.00 -7.49 -13.92
N ASN A 100 -14.86 -8.42 -13.53
CA ASN A 100 -15.71 -9.18 -14.44
C ASN A 100 -16.54 -8.26 -15.35
N GLY A 101 -17.21 -7.25 -14.78
CA GLY A 101 -17.97 -6.26 -15.56
C GLY A 101 -17.09 -5.46 -16.53
N ILE A 102 -15.86 -5.12 -16.14
CA ILE A 102 -14.89 -4.42 -17.00
C ILE A 102 -14.43 -5.31 -18.14
N ILE A 103 -14.06 -6.58 -17.88
CA ILE A 103 -13.63 -7.53 -18.91
C ILE A 103 -14.79 -7.82 -19.87
N THR A 104 -16.03 -7.89 -19.37
CA THR A 104 -17.24 -8.05 -20.18
C THR A 104 -17.44 -6.87 -21.14
N ASP A 105 -17.26 -5.64 -20.66
CA ASP A 105 -17.32 -4.44 -21.52
C ASP A 105 -16.20 -4.43 -22.56
N ILE A 106 -14.98 -4.80 -22.16
CA ILE A 106 -13.83 -4.94 -23.09
C ILE A 106 -14.14 -5.97 -24.18
N LYS A 107 -14.61 -7.17 -23.82
CA LYS A 107 -15.00 -8.22 -24.77
C LYS A 107 -16.04 -7.71 -25.77
N LYS A 108 -17.10 -7.07 -25.27
CA LYS A 108 -18.17 -6.51 -26.11
C LYS A 108 -17.65 -5.44 -27.08
N ARG A 109 -16.75 -4.56 -26.64
CA ARG A 109 -16.13 -3.54 -27.49
C ARG A 109 -15.29 -4.17 -28.60
N THR A 110 -14.49 -5.16 -28.26
CA THR A 110 -13.69 -5.91 -29.24
C THR A 110 -14.57 -6.68 -30.23
N GLU A 111 -15.68 -7.27 -29.77
CA GLU A 111 -16.70 -7.91 -30.64
C GLU A 111 -17.33 -6.92 -31.62
N MET A 112 -17.50 -5.65 -31.22
CA MET A 112 -17.98 -4.57 -32.10
C MET A 112 -16.92 -4.05 -33.08
N GLY A 113 -15.71 -4.63 -33.08
CA GLY A 113 -14.64 -4.28 -34.02
C GLY A 113 -13.70 -3.16 -33.54
N LEU A 114 -13.81 -2.71 -32.28
CA LEU A 114 -12.76 -1.87 -31.70
C LEU A 114 -11.49 -2.71 -31.49
N ARG A 115 -10.32 -2.05 -31.59
CA ARG A 115 -9.06 -2.66 -31.17
C ARG A 115 -9.11 -2.95 -29.68
N PHE A 116 -8.46 -4.04 -29.27
CA PHE A 116 -8.35 -4.43 -27.87
C PHE A 116 -7.66 -3.34 -27.05
N SER A 117 -6.62 -2.70 -27.58
CA SER A 117 -5.96 -1.56 -26.93
C SER A 117 -6.92 -0.39 -26.66
N ASP A 118 -7.81 -0.06 -27.60
CA ASP A 118 -8.80 1.01 -27.44
C ASP A 118 -9.89 0.61 -26.42
N ALA A 119 -10.29 -0.66 -26.42
CA ALA A 119 -11.24 -1.19 -25.45
C ALA A 119 -10.67 -1.15 -24.02
N VAL A 120 -9.39 -1.45 -23.84
CA VAL A 120 -8.69 -1.34 -22.55
C VAL A 120 -8.49 0.12 -22.14
N ASP A 121 -8.18 1.01 -23.08
CA ASP A 121 -8.00 2.46 -22.83
C ASP A 121 -9.28 3.13 -22.30
N ALA A 122 -10.47 2.59 -22.60
CA ALA A 122 -11.72 3.07 -22.00
C ALA A 122 -11.78 2.91 -20.47
N HIS A 123 -10.89 2.10 -19.88
CA HIS A 123 -10.87 1.75 -18.46
C HIS A 123 -9.58 2.19 -17.74
N LYS A 124 -9.06 3.41 -18.03
CA LYS A 124 -7.81 3.97 -17.43
C LYS A 124 -7.78 4.02 -15.91
N ASN A 125 -8.95 4.03 -15.27
CA ASN A 125 -9.07 3.99 -13.81
C ASN A 125 -8.61 2.64 -13.21
N VAL A 126 -8.50 1.61 -14.04
CA VAL A 126 -8.10 0.25 -13.67
C VAL A 126 -6.79 -0.14 -14.32
N PHE A 127 -6.65 0.13 -15.61
CA PHE A 127 -5.44 -0.18 -16.38
C PHE A 127 -4.52 1.03 -16.43
N PRO A 128 -3.29 0.96 -15.85
CA PRO A 128 -2.33 2.05 -15.94
C PRO A 128 -1.92 2.35 -17.38
N ASP A 129 -1.48 3.57 -17.69
CA ASP A 129 -1.05 3.97 -19.05
C ASP A 129 -0.02 3.02 -19.68
N VAL A 130 0.91 2.50 -18.88
CA VAL A 130 1.92 1.52 -19.34
C VAL A 130 1.26 0.22 -19.83
N PHE A 131 0.18 -0.22 -19.19
CA PHE A 131 -0.61 -1.38 -19.61
C PHE A 131 -1.18 -1.13 -21.00
N VAL A 132 -1.89 0.00 -21.20
CA VAL A 132 -2.53 0.34 -22.47
C VAL A 132 -1.49 0.42 -23.60
N ARG A 133 -0.36 1.08 -23.35
CA ARG A 133 0.72 1.24 -24.34
C ARG A 133 1.34 -0.09 -24.75
N LEU A 134 1.61 -0.97 -23.78
CA LEU A 134 2.18 -2.29 -24.07
C LEU A 134 1.17 -3.20 -24.80
N VAL A 135 -0.13 -3.12 -24.45
CA VAL A 135 -1.17 -3.81 -25.22
C VAL A 135 -1.21 -3.31 -26.66
N LYS A 136 -1.17 -2.00 -26.88
CA LYS A 136 -1.16 -1.41 -28.22
C LYS A 136 0.03 -1.89 -29.06
N ILE A 137 1.23 -1.90 -28.49
CA ILE A 137 2.44 -2.41 -29.14
C ILE A 137 2.28 -3.91 -29.47
N GLY A 138 1.76 -4.70 -28.53
CA GLY A 138 1.50 -6.12 -28.74
C GLY A 138 0.49 -6.39 -29.86
N GLU A 139 -0.56 -5.59 -29.94
CA GLU A 139 -1.57 -5.65 -31.01
C GLU A 139 -0.97 -5.30 -32.38
N GLU A 140 -0.19 -4.20 -32.46
CA GLU A 140 0.43 -3.74 -33.70
C GLU A 140 1.52 -4.70 -34.22
N THR A 141 2.23 -5.37 -33.31
CA THR A 141 3.31 -6.30 -33.64
C THR A 141 2.86 -7.76 -33.76
N GLY A 142 1.58 -8.04 -33.46
CA GLY A 142 1.04 -9.41 -33.42
C GLY A 142 1.62 -10.28 -32.31
N ARG A 143 2.19 -9.67 -31.27
CA ARG A 143 2.83 -10.34 -30.12
C ARG A 143 2.13 -10.00 -28.80
N LEU A 144 0.81 -10.00 -28.83
CA LEU A 144 -0.02 -9.61 -27.69
C LEU A 144 0.19 -10.52 -26.47
N GLU A 145 0.43 -11.81 -26.69
CA GLU A 145 0.77 -12.77 -25.65
C GLU A 145 2.03 -12.37 -24.89
N ARG A 146 3.08 -11.96 -25.61
CA ARG A 146 4.34 -11.55 -24.99
C ARG A 146 4.17 -10.24 -24.23
N SER A 147 3.50 -9.26 -24.83
CA SER A 147 3.26 -7.97 -24.18
C SER A 147 2.43 -8.10 -22.90
N LEU A 148 1.42 -8.97 -22.87
CA LEU A 148 0.62 -9.24 -21.66
C LEU A 148 1.44 -9.91 -20.55
N LEU A 149 2.37 -10.81 -20.90
CA LEU A 149 3.30 -11.38 -19.92
C LEU A 149 4.21 -10.31 -19.31
N ASP A 150 4.80 -9.45 -20.15
CA ASP A 150 5.69 -8.38 -19.70
C ASP A 150 4.93 -7.35 -18.81
N ILE A 151 3.64 -7.10 -19.10
CA ILE A 151 2.73 -6.32 -18.26
C ILE A 151 2.50 -7.00 -16.90
N ALA A 152 2.19 -8.30 -16.89
CA ALA A 152 1.93 -9.05 -15.67
C ALA A 152 3.16 -9.03 -14.75
N ASP A 153 4.34 -9.30 -15.31
CA ASP A 153 5.62 -9.25 -14.60
C ASP A 153 5.91 -7.85 -14.04
N HIS A 154 5.63 -6.81 -14.82
CA HIS A 154 5.77 -5.43 -14.34
C HIS A 154 4.87 -5.16 -13.15
N LEU A 155 3.57 -5.44 -13.29
CA LEU A 155 2.61 -5.16 -12.23
C LEU A 155 2.91 -6.00 -10.97
N GLN A 156 3.38 -7.25 -11.14
CA GLN A 156 3.81 -8.12 -10.05
C GLN A 156 4.96 -7.49 -9.27
N LYS A 157 6.01 -7.02 -9.93
CA LYS A 157 7.12 -6.31 -9.26
C LYS A 157 6.68 -5.06 -8.52
N MET A 158 5.72 -4.32 -9.07
CA MET A 158 5.15 -3.15 -8.40
C MET A 158 4.35 -3.54 -7.15
N GLU A 159 3.65 -4.66 -7.17
CA GLU A 159 2.95 -5.21 -6.01
C GLU A 159 3.92 -5.77 -4.97
N ASP A 160 5.00 -6.41 -5.39
CA ASP A 160 6.05 -6.91 -4.51
C ASP A 160 6.74 -5.77 -3.78
N LEU A 161 7.07 -4.69 -4.51
CA LEU A 161 7.60 -3.47 -3.92
C LEU A 161 6.61 -2.84 -2.92
N ALA A 162 5.34 -2.72 -3.30
CA ALA A 162 4.31 -2.17 -2.41
C ALA A 162 4.13 -3.04 -1.16
N SER A 163 4.19 -4.36 -1.32
CA SER A 163 4.08 -5.33 -0.25
C SER A 163 5.29 -5.30 0.67
N ALA A 164 6.51 -5.22 0.13
CA ALA A 164 7.75 -5.04 0.90
C ALA A 164 7.67 -3.80 1.78
N ILE A 165 7.25 -2.67 1.22
CA ILE A 165 7.07 -1.42 1.99
C ILE A 165 6.02 -1.59 3.08
N LYS A 166 4.89 -2.25 2.81
CA LYS A 166 3.86 -2.51 3.83
C LYS A 166 4.41 -3.39 4.95
N ARG A 167 5.08 -4.49 4.62
CA ARG A 167 5.70 -5.40 5.58
C ARG A 167 6.71 -4.67 6.46
N ALA A 168 7.53 -3.79 5.88
CA ALA A 168 8.49 -2.95 6.58
C ALA A 168 7.88 -2.09 7.68
N LEU A 169 6.65 -1.62 7.49
CA LEU A 169 6.01 -0.62 8.34
C LEU A 169 4.99 -1.22 9.32
N ILE A 170 4.38 -2.36 8.98
CA ILE A 170 3.34 -3.00 9.81
C ILE A 170 3.88 -3.35 11.19
N TYR A 171 5.01 -4.06 11.27
CA TYR A 171 5.55 -4.50 12.54
C TYR A 171 5.96 -3.32 13.45
N PRO A 172 6.73 -2.32 12.96
CA PRO A 172 7.00 -1.11 13.73
C PRO A 172 5.77 -0.38 14.25
N ALA A 173 4.77 -0.20 13.40
CA ALA A 173 3.55 0.50 13.77
C ALA A 173 2.78 -0.27 14.84
N PHE A 174 2.65 -1.60 14.69
CA PHE A 174 1.94 -2.45 15.63
C PHE A 174 2.60 -2.44 17.02
N ALA A 175 3.92 -2.63 17.08
CA ALA A 175 4.67 -2.60 18.34
C ALA A 175 4.54 -1.24 19.03
N LEU A 176 4.75 -0.15 18.29
CA LEU A 176 4.66 1.21 18.84
C LEU A 176 3.25 1.52 19.38
N VAL A 177 2.20 1.20 18.62
CA VAL A 177 0.81 1.44 19.04
C VAL A 177 0.47 0.61 20.28
N THR A 178 0.88 -0.66 20.32
CA THR A 178 0.59 -1.56 21.44
C THR A 178 1.33 -1.12 22.70
N THR A 179 2.63 -0.83 22.59
CA THR A 179 3.44 -0.35 23.72
C THR A 179 2.96 1.01 24.23
N MET A 180 2.67 1.95 23.32
CA MET A 180 2.16 3.27 23.71
C MET A 180 0.78 3.14 24.35
N GLY A 181 -0.10 2.30 23.81
CA GLY A 181 -1.41 2.01 24.39
C GLY A 181 -1.31 1.41 25.79
N ALA A 182 -0.43 0.43 25.99
CA ALA A 182 -0.18 -0.16 27.31
C ALA A 182 0.37 0.86 28.31
N LEU A 183 1.30 1.71 27.88
CA LEU A 183 1.89 2.78 28.69
C LEU A 183 0.85 3.83 29.10
N ILE A 184 0.03 4.28 28.15
CA ILE A 184 -1.09 5.20 28.41
C ILE A 184 -2.09 4.56 29.37
N PHE A 185 -2.51 3.32 29.12
CA PHE A 185 -3.43 2.61 30.01
C PHE A 185 -2.88 2.53 31.44
N TRP A 186 -1.61 2.18 31.57
CA TRP A 186 -0.98 2.05 32.88
C TRP A 186 -0.89 3.41 33.60
N LEU A 187 -0.40 4.45 32.93
CA LEU A 187 -0.28 5.79 33.51
C LEU A 187 -1.64 6.46 33.78
N ALA A 188 -2.63 6.27 32.91
CA ALA A 188 -3.94 6.91 33.06
C ALA A 188 -4.86 6.17 34.03
N TYR A 189 -4.74 4.84 34.16
CA TYR A 189 -5.68 4.03 34.95
C TYR A 189 -5.04 3.36 36.18
N VAL A 190 -3.88 2.72 36.02
CA VAL A 190 -3.28 1.88 37.07
C VAL A 190 -2.55 2.74 38.10
N LEU A 191 -1.64 3.60 37.66
CA LEU A 191 -0.83 4.46 38.53
C LEU A 191 -1.67 5.33 39.49
N PRO A 192 -2.71 6.06 39.05
CA PRO A 192 -3.46 6.94 39.94
C PRO A 192 -4.24 6.18 41.01
N LYS A 193 -4.69 4.94 40.73
CA LYS A 193 -5.33 4.09 41.74
C LYS A 193 -4.36 3.73 42.87
N ILE A 194 -3.14 3.31 42.53
CA ILE A 194 -2.10 2.97 43.51
C ILE A 194 -1.68 4.22 44.30
N MET A 195 -1.58 5.37 43.63
CA MET A 195 -1.22 6.62 44.29
C MET A 195 -2.30 7.10 45.25
N LYS A 196 -3.58 6.97 44.87
CA LYS A 196 -4.70 7.32 45.76
C LYS A 196 -4.66 6.48 47.04
N THR A 197 -4.43 5.17 46.93
CA THR A 197 -4.30 4.30 48.11
C THR A 197 -3.11 4.67 48.99
N LEU A 198 -1.97 5.07 48.42
CA LEU A 198 -0.80 5.52 49.20
C LEU A 198 -1.06 6.84 49.94
N MET A 199 -1.81 7.77 49.33
CA MET A 199 -2.18 9.03 49.97
C MET A 199 -3.20 8.83 51.11
N GLU A 200 -4.15 7.92 50.93
CA GLU A 200 -5.11 7.53 51.98
C GLU A 200 -4.42 6.91 53.20
N MET A 201 -3.26 6.27 53.02
CA MET A 201 -2.42 5.76 54.10
C MET A 201 -1.54 6.82 54.78
N GLY A 202 -1.64 8.10 54.41
CA GLY A 202 -0.91 9.20 55.03
C GLY A 202 0.59 9.28 54.69
N VAL A 203 1.03 8.60 53.62
CA VAL A 203 2.44 8.56 53.23
C VAL A 203 2.86 9.83 52.51
N LYS A 204 3.98 10.44 52.94
CA LYS A 204 4.59 11.54 52.19
C LYS A 204 5.19 11.01 50.90
N LEU A 205 4.64 11.45 49.77
CA LEU A 205 5.10 11.03 48.45
C LEU A 205 6.52 11.58 48.15
N PRO A 206 7.49 10.71 47.80
CA PRO A 206 8.80 11.13 47.30
C PRO A 206 8.69 11.94 46.00
N LEU A 207 9.77 12.67 45.67
CA LEU A 207 9.80 13.55 44.50
C LEU A 207 9.53 12.80 43.19
N ILE A 208 10.12 11.61 43.01
CA ILE A 208 9.90 10.74 41.85
C ILE A 208 8.41 10.38 41.69
N THR A 209 7.75 10.03 42.80
CA THR A 209 6.34 9.66 42.82
C THR A 209 5.44 10.87 42.52
N ARG A 210 5.80 12.08 42.95
CA ARG A 210 5.06 13.31 42.60
C ARG A 210 5.18 13.67 41.12
N ILE A 211 6.35 13.48 40.52
CA ILE A 211 6.55 13.67 39.07
C ILE A 211 5.67 12.69 38.31
N LEU A 212 5.68 11.42 38.70
CA LEU A 212 4.82 10.38 38.11
C LEU A 212 3.34 10.75 38.22
N LEU A 213 2.89 11.32 39.34
CA LEU A 213 1.51 11.80 39.49
C LEU A 213 1.17 12.91 38.50
N HIS A 214 2.07 13.87 38.29
CA HIS A 214 1.83 14.96 37.34
C HIS A 214 1.76 14.44 35.91
N VAL A 215 2.65 13.53 35.53
CA VAL A 215 2.62 12.85 34.23
C VAL A 215 1.34 12.04 34.06
N SER A 216 0.91 11.31 35.10
CA SER A 216 -0.34 10.55 35.12
C SER A 216 -1.56 11.45 34.92
N ASN A 217 -1.67 12.55 35.68
CA ASN A 217 -2.77 13.50 35.58
C ASN A 217 -2.81 14.17 34.19
N PHE A 218 -1.64 14.56 33.66
CA PHE A 218 -1.53 15.08 32.29
C PHE A 218 -1.99 14.04 31.26
N THR A 219 -1.56 12.79 31.43
CA THR A 219 -1.96 11.69 30.55
C THR A 219 -3.47 11.45 30.64
N GLN A 220 -4.08 11.44 31.81
CA GLN A 220 -5.54 11.31 31.96
C GLN A 220 -6.31 12.43 31.25
N ALA A 221 -5.83 13.68 31.38
CA ALA A 221 -6.50 14.85 30.80
C ALA A 221 -6.35 14.92 29.26
N TYR A 222 -5.25 14.39 28.71
CA TYR A 222 -4.86 14.60 27.31
C TYR A 222 -4.51 13.31 26.55
N TRP A 223 -4.89 12.13 27.05
CA TRP A 223 -4.53 10.86 26.39
C TRP A 223 -5.00 10.79 24.94
N TYR A 224 -6.15 11.39 24.61
CA TYR A 224 -6.71 11.46 23.26
C TYR A 224 -5.85 12.29 22.29
N LEU A 225 -5.03 13.22 22.80
CA LEU A 225 -4.09 13.97 21.97
C LEU A 225 -2.94 13.08 21.45
N ILE A 226 -2.58 12.01 22.17
CA ILE A 226 -1.46 11.13 21.78
C ILE A 226 -1.72 10.39 20.46
N PRO A 227 -2.87 9.74 20.22
CA PRO A 227 -3.20 9.20 18.89
C PRO A 227 -3.62 10.29 17.89
N LEU A 228 -4.17 11.42 18.34
CA LEU A 228 -4.59 12.51 17.46
C LEU A 228 -3.40 13.25 16.84
N MET A 229 -2.28 13.38 17.55
CA MET A 229 -1.11 14.14 17.11
C MET A 229 -0.44 13.52 15.86
N PRO A 230 -0.15 12.20 15.78
CA PRO A 230 0.33 11.57 14.55
C PRO A 230 -0.64 11.71 13.37
N VAL A 231 -1.95 11.61 13.63
CA VAL A 231 -3.00 11.76 12.60
C VAL A 231 -3.04 13.20 12.09
N ALA A 232 -2.97 14.19 12.98
CA ALA A 232 -2.92 15.59 12.64
C ALA A 232 -1.64 15.95 11.88
N ILE A 233 -0.48 15.43 12.30
CA ILE A 233 0.78 15.57 11.57
C ILE A 233 0.67 14.94 10.17
N PHE A 234 0.11 13.74 10.06
CA PHE A 234 -0.09 13.08 8.77
C PHE A 234 -1.02 13.91 7.87
N ALA A 235 -2.15 14.39 8.38
CA ALA A 235 -3.08 15.25 7.65
C ALA A 235 -2.42 16.55 7.21
N LEU A 236 -1.66 17.20 8.11
CA LEU A 236 -0.88 18.40 7.80
C LEU A 236 0.13 18.13 6.68
N PHE A 237 0.85 17.00 6.72
CA PHE A 237 1.75 16.60 5.64
C PHE A 237 1.01 16.38 4.32
N GLN A 238 -0.20 15.83 4.32
CA GLN A 238 -0.99 15.66 3.10
C GLN A 238 -1.43 17.01 2.52
N ILE A 239 -1.91 17.93 3.37
CA ILE A 239 -2.32 19.28 2.96
C ILE A 239 -1.12 20.06 2.41
N LEU A 240 0.02 20.02 3.10
CA LEU A 240 1.25 20.68 2.64
C LEU A 240 1.81 20.05 1.36
N LYS A 241 1.51 18.78 1.07
CA LYS A 241 1.92 18.13 -0.18
C LYS A 241 1.10 18.59 -1.39
N GLN A 242 -0.13 19.07 -1.18
CA GLN A 242 -0.99 19.57 -2.27
C GLN A 242 -0.48 20.89 -2.86
N LYS A 243 0.20 21.72 -2.07
CA LYS A 243 0.79 22.98 -2.53
C LYS A 243 2.19 22.74 -3.13
N GLU A 244 2.40 23.12 -4.38
CA GLU A 244 3.67 22.92 -5.11
C GLU A 244 4.88 23.53 -4.38
N ARG A 245 4.72 24.73 -3.81
CA ARG A 245 5.80 25.42 -3.08
C ARG A 245 6.27 24.67 -1.84
N THR A 246 5.38 23.98 -1.12
CA THR A 246 5.70 23.27 0.12
C THR A 246 6.05 21.80 -0.11
N ARG A 247 5.63 21.21 -1.24
CA ARG A 247 5.92 19.83 -1.62
C ARG A 247 7.42 19.52 -1.63
N TYR A 248 8.24 20.44 -2.18
CA TYR A 248 9.70 20.30 -2.20
C TYR A 248 10.31 20.21 -0.79
N TYR A 249 9.93 21.11 0.12
CA TYR A 249 10.47 21.14 1.48
C TYR A 249 10.01 19.93 2.30
N VAL A 250 8.76 19.51 2.15
CA VAL A 250 8.23 18.30 2.80
C VAL A 250 9.00 17.06 2.34
N ASP A 251 9.22 16.91 1.04
CA ASP A 251 9.93 15.76 0.49
C ASP A 251 11.43 15.79 0.84
N ARG A 252 12.05 16.97 0.91
CA ARG A 252 13.41 17.16 1.42
C ARG A 252 13.53 16.77 2.90
N LEU A 253 12.55 17.14 3.72
CA LEU A 253 12.54 16.84 5.15
C LEU A 253 12.38 15.33 5.41
N LYS A 254 11.55 14.64 4.61
CA LYS A 254 11.47 13.16 4.63
C LYS A 254 12.81 12.49 4.31
N LEU A 255 13.57 13.06 3.38
CA LEU A 255 14.90 12.57 3.01
C LEU A 255 16.00 12.97 4.01
N ALA A 256 15.71 13.86 4.97
CA ALA A 256 16.64 14.24 6.03
C ALA A 256 16.55 13.34 7.27
N PHE A 257 15.37 12.81 7.59
CA PHE A 257 15.19 11.95 8.76
C PHE A 257 15.79 10.55 8.52
N PRO A 258 16.78 10.07 9.30
CA PRO A 258 17.60 8.91 8.94
C PRO A 258 16.82 7.63 8.62
N ILE A 259 15.81 7.31 9.44
CA ILE A 259 15.00 6.09 9.28
C ILE A 259 14.05 6.20 8.07
N VAL A 260 13.38 7.35 7.92
CA VAL A 260 12.45 7.61 6.80
C VAL A 260 13.23 7.73 5.49
N LYS A 261 14.40 8.35 5.51
CA LYS A 261 15.34 8.41 4.39
C LYS A 261 15.67 7.01 3.93
N LEU A 262 16.04 6.10 4.83
CA LEU A 262 16.44 4.74 4.46
C LEU A 262 15.34 4.01 3.68
N VAL A 263 14.08 4.10 4.09
CA VAL A 263 12.96 3.46 3.38
C VAL A 263 12.57 4.24 2.10
N VAL A 264 12.34 5.54 2.21
CA VAL A 264 11.85 6.36 1.10
C VAL A 264 12.88 6.47 -0.02
N TYR A 265 14.16 6.61 0.31
CA TYR A 265 15.23 6.72 -0.68
C TYR A 265 15.42 5.43 -1.46
N ASN A 266 15.52 4.27 -0.79
CA ASN A 266 15.64 2.98 -1.49
C ASN A 266 14.37 2.67 -2.29
N LYS A 267 13.19 3.06 -1.82
CA LYS A 267 11.94 3.00 -2.58
C LYS A 267 12.00 3.81 -3.88
N LEU A 268 12.46 5.06 -3.81
CA LEU A 268 12.53 5.93 -4.98
C LEU A 268 13.52 5.41 -6.01
N LEU A 269 14.66 4.87 -5.56
CA LEU A 269 15.63 4.23 -6.44
C LEU A 269 15.09 2.94 -7.06
N ALA A 270 14.40 2.08 -6.29
CA ALA A 270 13.75 0.89 -6.82
C ALA A 270 12.71 1.24 -7.90
N LEU A 271 11.85 2.23 -7.63
CA LEU A 271 10.84 2.71 -8.60
C LEU A 271 11.50 3.29 -9.85
N PHE A 272 12.50 4.16 -9.67
CA PHE A 272 13.22 4.78 -10.78
C PHE A 272 13.86 3.71 -11.69
N SER A 273 14.61 2.78 -11.10
CA SER A 273 15.29 1.72 -11.85
C SER A 273 14.31 0.76 -12.52
N GLU A 274 13.24 0.36 -11.83
CA GLU A 274 12.25 -0.54 -12.43
C GLU A 274 11.53 0.12 -13.60
N GLN A 275 11.09 1.38 -13.45
CA GLN A 275 10.40 2.10 -14.52
C GLN A 275 11.32 2.36 -15.71
N LEU A 276 12.58 2.76 -15.49
CA LEU A 276 13.54 2.92 -16.58
C LEU A 276 13.74 1.62 -17.34
N ARG A 277 13.98 0.51 -16.63
CA ARG A 277 14.10 -0.82 -17.24
C ARG A 277 12.93 -1.11 -18.17
N ILE A 278 11.70 -0.89 -17.71
CA ILE A 278 10.50 -1.22 -18.49
C ILE A 278 10.38 -0.36 -19.73
N LEU A 279 10.59 0.95 -19.59
CA LEU A 279 10.46 1.87 -20.72
C LEU A 279 11.55 1.61 -21.77
N ILE A 280 12.78 1.30 -21.34
CA ILE A 280 13.88 0.91 -22.22
C ILE A 280 13.57 -0.42 -22.93
N VAL A 281 13.11 -1.45 -22.20
CA VAL A 281 12.71 -2.75 -22.79
C VAL A 281 11.54 -2.58 -23.76
N ALA A 282 10.64 -1.64 -23.51
CA ALA A 282 9.54 -1.29 -24.40
C ALA A 282 9.99 -0.47 -25.63
N GLY A 283 11.29 -0.18 -25.77
CA GLY A 283 11.87 0.51 -26.92
C GLY A 283 11.75 2.03 -26.89
N LEU A 284 11.39 2.64 -25.74
CA LEU A 284 11.37 4.10 -25.63
C LEU A 284 12.79 4.65 -25.51
N THR A 285 13.01 5.84 -26.06
CA THR A 285 14.28 6.57 -25.88
C THR A 285 14.47 6.97 -24.42
N ILE A 286 15.72 7.16 -24.00
CA ILE A 286 16.07 7.55 -22.63
C ILE A 286 15.41 8.89 -22.27
N ASN A 287 15.47 9.88 -23.16
CA ASN A 287 14.85 11.19 -22.90
C ASN A 287 13.34 11.08 -22.64
N ARG A 288 12.64 10.31 -23.47
CA ARG A 288 11.20 10.11 -23.28
C ARG A 288 10.89 9.32 -22.01
N SER A 289 11.75 8.38 -21.66
CA SER A 289 11.63 7.59 -20.44
C SER A 289 11.78 8.45 -19.19
N PHE A 290 12.74 9.38 -19.17
CA PHE A 290 12.96 10.30 -18.06
C PHE A 290 11.76 11.23 -17.84
N ASP A 291 11.17 11.78 -18.91
CA ASP A 291 9.95 12.60 -18.82
C ASP A 291 8.78 11.84 -18.17
N ILE A 292 8.53 10.60 -18.64
CA ILE A 292 7.44 9.76 -18.11
C ILE A 292 7.67 9.48 -16.62
N ILE A 293 8.90 9.17 -16.22
CA ILE A 293 9.22 8.81 -14.84
C ILE A 293 9.15 10.02 -13.91
N ALA A 294 9.53 11.20 -14.38
CA ALA A 294 9.43 12.45 -13.63
C ALA A 294 7.99 12.69 -13.13
N ASP A 295 6.98 12.28 -13.90
CA ASP A 295 5.58 12.40 -13.51
C ASP A 295 5.12 11.33 -12.51
N VAL A 296 5.72 10.13 -12.53
CA VAL A 296 5.27 9.00 -11.72
C VAL A 296 6.05 8.83 -10.41
N ILE A 297 7.30 9.30 -10.33
CA ILE A 297 8.20 9.02 -9.18
C ILE A 297 7.72 9.63 -7.84
N GLY A 298 6.81 10.60 -7.90
CA GLY A 298 6.01 11.05 -6.75
C GLY A 298 6.75 11.86 -5.68
N ASN A 299 8.06 12.03 -5.79
CA ASN A 299 8.93 12.84 -4.94
C ASN A 299 9.53 14.01 -5.74
N GLU A 300 9.34 15.24 -5.24
CA GLU A 300 9.71 16.45 -5.97
C GLU A 300 11.23 16.62 -6.13
N VAL A 301 12.02 16.16 -5.15
CA VAL A 301 13.49 16.24 -5.22
C VAL A 301 14.02 15.33 -6.32
N PHE A 302 13.52 14.09 -6.40
CA PHE A 302 13.84 13.18 -7.50
C PHE A 302 13.30 13.67 -8.84
N LYS A 303 12.07 14.18 -8.89
CA LYS A 303 11.48 14.74 -10.13
C LYS A 303 12.39 15.80 -10.76
N ARG A 304 12.83 16.78 -9.97
CA ARG A 304 13.70 17.86 -10.46
C ARG A 304 15.06 17.35 -10.92
N ALA A 305 15.64 16.38 -10.21
CA ALA A 305 16.91 15.78 -10.62
C ALA A 305 16.75 15.01 -11.94
N ILE A 306 15.66 14.26 -12.12
CA ILE A 306 15.39 13.53 -13.37
C ILE A 306 15.18 14.48 -14.53
N LEU A 307 14.37 15.53 -14.37
CA LEU A 307 14.13 16.52 -15.44
C LEU A 307 15.41 17.24 -15.83
N LYS A 308 16.22 17.69 -14.85
CA LYS A 308 17.50 18.34 -15.14
C LYS A 308 18.50 17.40 -15.81
N SER A 309 18.60 16.15 -15.37
CA SER A 309 19.39 15.15 -16.09
C SER A 309 18.89 14.97 -17.52
N ASN A 310 17.57 14.98 -17.75
CA ASN A 310 17.00 14.87 -19.10
C ASN A 310 17.41 16.04 -20.00
N ASP A 311 17.39 17.27 -19.49
CA ASP A 311 17.84 18.46 -20.21
C ASP A 311 19.32 18.34 -20.63
N THR A 312 20.18 17.87 -19.72
CA THR A 312 21.61 17.67 -19.98
C THR A 312 21.85 16.53 -20.98
N ILE A 313 21.08 15.45 -20.92
CA ILE A 313 21.13 14.35 -21.91
C ILE A 313 20.66 14.84 -23.29
N ALA A 314 19.59 15.65 -23.33
CA ALA A 314 19.09 16.24 -24.58
C ALA A 314 20.11 17.18 -25.23
N ALA A 315 20.97 17.81 -24.42
CA ALA A 315 22.10 18.61 -24.90
C ALA A 315 23.29 17.77 -25.42
N GLY A 316 23.18 16.43 -25.42
CA GLY A 316 24.17 15.51 -25.97
C GLY A 316 25.19 14.97 -24.96
N SER A 317 25.00 15.24 -23.66
CA SER A 317 25.87 14.67 -22.62
C SER A 317 25.52 13.20 -22.34
N ARG A 318 26.50 12.45 -21.84
CA ARG A 318 26.30 11.08 -21.36
C ARG A 318 25.29 11.03 -20.21
N ILE A 319 24.52 9.96 -20.14
CA ILE A 319 23.50 9.72 -19.10
C ILE A 319 24.16 9.65 -17.72
N SER A 320 25.30 8.96 -17.62
CA SER A 320 26.03 8.81 -16.36
C SER A 320 26.55 10.16 -15.83
N ASP A 321 27.00 11.05 -16.72
CA ASP A 321 27.48 12.38 -16.38
C ASP A 321 26.33 13.31 -15.96
N ALA A 322 25.24 13.33 -16.73
CA ALA A 322 24.03 14.09 -16.40
C ALA A 322 23.41 13.70 -15.05
N MET A 323 23.50 12.42 -14.68
CA MET A 323 23.05 11.95 -13.36
C MET A 323 24.05 12.29 -12.24
N ARG A 324 25.35 12.40 -12.55
CA ARG A 324 26.41 12.68 -11.57
C ARG A 324 26.29 14.06 -10.94
N GLU A 325 25.70 15.02 -11.65
CA GLU A 325 25.43 16.38 -11.16
C GLU A 325 24.41 16.44 -10.02
N HIS A 326 23.71 15.34 -9.73
CA HIS A 326 22.63 15.32 -8.74
C HIS A 326 22.90 14.35 -7.59
N PRO A 327 22.88 14.84 -6.33
CA PRO A 327 23.21 14.03 -5.15
C PRO A 327 22.16 12.97 -4.80
N VAL A 328 21.02 12.95 -5.50
CA VAL A 328 19.99 11.91 -5.32
C VAL A 328 20.38 10.58 -5.94
N PHE A 329 21.33 10.58 -6.89
CA PHE A 329 21.81 9.36 -7.54
C PHE A 329 23.08 8.89 -6.84
N PRO A 330 23.07 7.71 -6.21
CA PRO A 330 24.24 7.21 -5.52
C PRO A 330 25.31 6.74 -6.53
N PRO A 331 26.60 6.71 -6.12
CA PRO A 331 27.71 6.34 -7.01
C PRO A 331 27.54 4.99 -7.70
N LEU A 332 26.89 4.03 -7.04
CA LEU A 332 26.59 2.72 -7.64
C LEU A 332 25.63 2.84 -8.82
N VAL A 333 24.57 3.65 -8.71
CA VAL A 333 23.62 3.86 -9.82
C VAL A 333 24.33 4.51 -10.99
N ILE A 334 25.11 5.57 -10.74
CA ILE A 334 25.89 6.27 -11.77
C ILE A 334 26.83 5.28 -12.48
N ARG A 335 27.54 4.42 -11.73
CA ARG A 335 28.44 3.42 -12.29
C ARG A 335 27.72 2.38 -13.15
N MET A 336 26.58 1.87 -12.70
CA MET A 336 25.82 0.88 -13.48
C MET A 336 25.25 1.51 -14.75
N VAL A 337 24.81 2.77 -14.70
CA VAL A 337 24.39 3.52 -15.89
C VAL A 337 25.57 3.73 -16.84
N ASP A 338 26.74 4.10 -16.33
CA ASP A 338 27.95 4.28 -17.15
C ASP A 338 28.36 2.99 -17.88
N ILE A 339 28.34 1.86 -17.18
CA ILE A 339 28.62 0.54 -17.76
C ILE A 339 27.56 0.20 -18.82
N GLY A 340 26.28 0.34 -18.50
CA GLY A 340 25.19 0.01 -19.41
C GLY A 340 25.12 0.91 -20.63
N GLU A 341 25.46 2.19 -20.48
CA GLU A 341 25.56 3.14 -21.61
C GLU A 341 26.73 2.78 -22.52
N THR A 342 27.88 2.39 -21.96
CA THR A 342 29.06 2.01 -22.74
C THR A 342 28.87 0.66 -23.43
N SER A 343 28.23 -0.30 -22.76
CA SER A 343 28.03 -1.66 -23.29
C SER A 343 26.73 -1.85 -24.08
N GLY A 344 25.83 -0.85 -24.07
CA GLY A 344 24.52 -0.93 -24.70
C GLY A 344 23.45 -1.69 -23.91
N ASN A 345 23.75 -2.17 -22.70
CA ASN A 345 22.86 -3.03 -21.91
C ASN A 345 22.23 -2.28 -20.70
N LEU A 346 21.68 -1.08 -20.92
CA LEU A 346 21.07 -0.29 -19.83
C LEU A 346 19.91 -1.02 -19.15
N ASP A 347 19.12 -1.80 -19.89
CA ASP A 347 18.02 -2.61 -19.38
C ASP A 347 18.49 -3.63 -18.34
N GLU A 348 19.59 -4.34 -18.59
CA GLU A 348 20.18 -5.30 -17.64
C GLU A 348 20.66 -4.58 -16.37
N GLN A 349 21.31 -3.43 -16.53
CA GLN A 349 21.83 -2.64 -15.41
C GLN A 349 20.70 -2.10 -14.53
N PHE A 350 19.63 -1.57 -15.14
CA PHE A 350 18.45 -1.13 -14.39
C PHE A 350 17.68 -2.30 -13.76
N ALA A 351 17.67 -3.49 -14.38
CA ALA A 351 17.13 -4.70 -13.78
C ALA A 351 17.90 -5.11 -12.52
N PHE A 352 19.23 -5.07 -12.57
CA PHE A 352 20.08 -5.32 -11.42
C PHE A 352 19.84 -4.31 -10.30
N LEU A 353 19.83 -3.01 -10.62
CA LEU A 353 19.58 -1.94 -9.65
C LEU A 353 18.20 -2.09 -8.98
N SER A 354 17.16 -2.36 -9.77
CA SER A 354 15.80 -2.61 -9.27
C SER A 354 15.79 -3.75 -8.24
N LYS A 355 16.34 -4.92 -8.60
CA LYS A 355 16.45 -6.08 -7.70
C LYS A 355 17.23 -5.75 -6.43
N LEU A 356 18.36 -5.04 -6.55
CA LEU A 356 19.20 -4.64 -5.43
C LEU A 356 18.43 -3.74 -4.45
N TYR A 357 17.73 -2.72 -4.94
CA TYR A 357 17.02 -1.77 -4.09
C TYR A 357 15.73 -2.35 -3.49
N ILE A 358 15.04 -3.25 -4.20
CA ILE A 358 13.95 -4.05 -3.63
C ILE A 358 14.48 -4.92 -2.48
N LYS A 359 15.57 -5.67 -2.71
CA LYS A 359 16.19 -6.49 -1.65
C LYS A 359 16.62 -5.67 -0.44
N LYS A 360 17.19 -4.48 -0.67
CA LYS A 360 17.52 -3.56 0.43
C LYS A 360 16.29 -3.17 1.25
N LEU A 361 15.14 -2.94 0.61
CA LEU A 361 13.90 -2.62 1.33
C LEU A 361 13.43 -3.79 2.20
N ASP A 362 13.52 -5.03 1.70
CA ASP A 362 13.23 -6.22 2.51
C ASP A 362 14.24 -6.35 3.68
N ASP A 363 15.54 -6.19 3.43
CA ASP A 363 16.56 -6.23 4.50
C ASP A 363 16.36 -5.13 5.56
N ILE A 364 15.96 -3.92 5.13
CA ILE A 364 15.62 -2.81 6.03
C ILE A 364 14.40 -3.18 6.88
N SER A 365 13.40 -3.83 6.28
CA SER A 365 12.19 -4.29 6.98
C SER A 365 12.55 -5.22 8.14
N ASP A 366 13.39 -6.22 7.86
CA ASP A 366 13.80 -7.22 8.85
C ASP A 366 14.63 -6.58 9.97
N LYS A 367 15.55 -5.67 9.62
CA LYS A 367 16.39 -4.96 10.59
C LYS A 367 15.59 -4.00 11.45
N MET A 368 14.65 -3.24 10.86
CA MET A 368 13.77 -2.34 11.60
C MET A 368 12.91 -3.11 12.60
N GLY A 369 12.41 -4.30 12.22
CA GLY A 369 11.70 -5.17 13.14
C GLY A 369 12.56 -5.57 14.35
N LYS A 370 13.77 -6.08 14.09
CA LYS A 370 14.69 -6.52 15.14
C LYS A 370 15.19 -5.39 16.05
N MET A 371 15.32 -4.16 15.54
CA MET A 371 15.75 -3.02 16.34
C MET A 371 14.66 -2.46 17.26
N ILE A 372 13.39 -2.71 16.95
CA ILE A 372 12.27 -2.19 17.74
C ILE A 372 12.10 -2.94 19.05
N GLU A 373 12.36 -4.25 19.06
CA GLU A 373 12.24 -5.06 20.26
C GLU A 373 13.13 -4.55 21.42
N PRO A 374 14.44 -4.30 21.25
CA PRO A 374 15.27 -3.69 22.29
C PRO A 374 14.78 -2.33 22.76
N ILE A 375 14.26 -1.49 21.85
CA ILE A 375 13.73 -0.16 22.20
C ILE A 375 12.48 -0.30 23.06
N VAL A 376 11.55 -1.20 22.67
CA VAL A 376 10.34 -1.47 23.43
C VAL A 376 10.68 -2.01 24.82
N ILE A 377 11.60 -2.98 24.91
CA ILE A 377 12.04 -3.54 26.19
C ILE A 377 12.70 -2.47 27.05
N ALA A 378 13.56 -1.63 26.48
CA ALA A 378 14.22 -0.56 27.23
C ALA A 378 13.22 0.50 27.73
N VAL A 379 12.25 0.91 26.91
CA VAL A 379 11.22 1.88 27.29
C VAL A 379 10.30 1.31 28.37
N VAL A 380 9.80 0.08 28.18
CA VAL A 380 8.92 -0.59 29.15
C VAL A 380 9.69 -0.87 30.43
N GLY A 381 10.87 -1.46 30.35
CA GLY A 381 11.71 -1.76 31.50
C GLY A 381 12.11 -0.51 32.28
N GLY A 382 12.49 0.56 31.57
CA GLY A 382 12.79 1.86 32.18
C GLY A 382 11.58 2.46 32.90
N LEU A 383 10.40 2.41 32.27
CA LEU A 383 9.15 2.84 32.90
C LEU A 383 8.86 2.03 34.18
N PHE A 384 8.92 0.70 34.10
CA PHE A 384 8.71 -0.19 35.24
C PHE A 384 9.73 0.04 36.35
N ALA A 385 10.99 0.31 36.04
CA ALA A 385 11.99 0.66 37.03
C ALA A 385 11.64 1.96 37.77
N VAL A 386 11.25 3.02 37.04
CA VAL A 386 10.82 4.29 37.64
C VAL A 386 9.58 4.10 38.52
N ILE A 387 8.64 3.25 38.08
CA ILE A 387 7.45 2.87 38.85
C ILE A 387 7.83 2.15 40.15
N ILE A 388 8.66 1.10 40.06
CA ILE A 388 9.05 0.31 41.22
C ILE A 388 9.75 1.22 42.23
N ILE A 389 10.68 2.06 41.79
CA ILE A 389 11.36 3.03 42.67
C ILE A 389 10.34 4.00 43.29
N GLY A 390 9.43 4.54 42.49
CA GLY A 390 8.40 5.48 42.94
C GLY A 390 7.40 4.88 43.93
N LEU A 391 7.15 3.57 43.89
CA LEU A 391 6.19 2.87 44.75
C LEU A 391 6.85 2.19 45.95
N MET A 392 8.04 1.59 45.79
CA MET A 392 8.74 0.87 46.86
C MET A 392 9.38 1.79 47.89
N LEU A 393 9.88 2.96 47.48
CA LEU A 393 10.42 3.94 48.42
C LEU A 393 9.39 4.35 49.50
N PRO A 394 8.17 4.81 49.16
CA PRO A 394 7.18 5.13 50.17
C PRO A 394 6.72 3.91 51.01
N LEU A 395 6.73 2.71 50.44
CA LEU A 395 6.45 1.47 51.20
C LEU A 395 7.55 1.17 52.23
N TYR A 396 8.82 1.39 51.90
CA TYR A 396 9.94 1.23 52.85
C TYR A 396 9.84 2.24 54.00
N ASP A 397 9.48 3.49 53.69
CA ASP A 397 9.27 4.53 54.71
C ASP A 397 8.11 4.17 55.65
N LEU A 398 7.04 3.58 55.12
CA LEU A 398 5.95 3.03 55.94
C LEU A 398 6.44 1.92 56.87
N ILE A 399 7.10 0.89 56.33
CA ILE A 399 7.56 -0.28 57.11
C ILE A 399 8.55 0.15 58.19
N SER A 400 9.47 1.08 57.88
CA SER A 400 10.44 1.57 58.87
C SER A 400 9.81 2.44 59.96
N THR A 401 8.73 3.17 59.66
CA THR A 401 7.97 3.95 60.65
C THR A 401 7.17 3.04 61.57
N PHE A 402 6.55 1.98 61.04
CA PHE A 402 5.86 0.97 61.85
C PHE A 402 6.83 0.08 62.65
N GLY A 403 8.02 -0.21 62.11
CA GLY A 403 9.07 -0.99 62.79
C GLY A 403 9.79 -0.27 63.92
N LYS A 404 9.82 1.08 63.92
CA LYS A 404 10.35 1.91 65.02
C LYS A 404 9.30 2.24 66.10
N GLY A 405 8.05 1.84 65.91
CA GLY A 405 6.93 2.08 66.83
C GLY A 405 6.71 0.97 67.87
N ARG A 406 7.71 0.12 68.12
CA ARG A 406 7.73 -0.84 69.24
C ARG A 406 8.95 -0.61 70.11
#